data_AF-A0A9Q3KLA1-F1
#
_entry.id   AF-A0A9Q3KLA1-F1
#
_cell.length_a   1.000
_cell.length_b   1.000
_cell.length_c   1.000
_cell.angle_alpha   90.00
_cell.angle_beta   90.00
_cell.angle_gamma   90.00
#
_symmetry.space_group_name_H-M   'P 1'
#
loop_
_entity.id
_entity.type
_entity.pdbx_description
1 polymer ?
#
loop_
_entity_poly.entity_id
_entity_poly.type
_entity_poly.pdbx_seq_one_letter_code
_entity_poly.pdbx_strand_id
1 'polypeptide(L)'
;MFSSRLDLLWFCGVSIYAGFVAAASSKRGQPLPSSHLSLSSFNWTLSNANCSIILSTPFLNQPHLALINEPNIGLNEGTVHWVGEEEAWTWETTFQIGAHPHWTGVNRVC
;
A
#
# COMPACT_ATOMS: atom_id res chain seq x y z
N MET A 1 -64.88 -47.78 -46.48
CA MET A 1 -64.03 -47.46 -47.66
C MET A 1 -63.21 -46.24 -47.28
N PHE A 2 -61.88 -46.41 -47.12
CA PHE A 2 -60.77 -45.44 -46.99
C PHE A 2 -60.96 -44.15 -46.15
N SER A 3 -60.21 -43.99 -45.05
CA SER A 3 -58.94 -43.20 -44.97
C SER A 3 -59.24 -41.80 -44.37
N SER A 4 -58.50 -41.15 -43.47
CA SER A 4 -57.09 -41.19 -43.06
C SER A 4 -57.03 -40.45 -41.69
N ARG A 5 -56.56 -41.06 -40.60
CA ARG A 5 -55.30 -40.75 -39.88
C ARG A 5 -54.55 -39.44 -40.20
N LEU A 6 -54.04 -38.84 -39.09
CA LEU A 6 -52.82 -38.00 -38.92
C LEU A 6 -53.00 -36.54 -39.38
N ASP A 7 -52.69 -35.48 -38.62
CA ASP A 7 -51.51 -35.21 -37.78
C ASP A 7 -51.80 -34.04 -36.80
N LEU A 8 -51.37 -34.11 -35.53
CA LEU A 8 -50.11 -33.50 -35.01
C LEU A 8 -50.18 -31.96 -35.11
N LEU A 9 -50.26 -31.16 -34.03
CA LEU A 9 -49.37 -31.05 -32.88
C LEU A 9 -50.07 -30.14 -31.85
N TRP A 10 -50.39 -30.64 -30.65
CA TRP A 10 -50.60 -29.76 -29.50
C TRP A 10 -49.40 -29.92 -28.59
N PHE A 11 -48.50 -28.93 -28.66
CA PHE A 11 -47.36 -28.84 -27.74
C PHE A 11 -47.91 -28.76 -26.31
N CYS A 12 -47.85 -29.88 -25.59
CA CYS A 12 -47.91 -29.85 -24.13
C CYS A 12 -46.72 -29.02 -23.67
N GLY A 13 -46.99 -27.79 -23.24
CA GLY A 13 -45.99 -26.87 -22.73
C GLY A 13 -45.19 -27.55 -21.63
N VAL A 14 -43.91 -27.81 -21.91
CA VAL A 14 -42.94 -28.17 -20.90
C VAL A 14 -42.87 -26.98 -19.95
N SER A 15 -43.45 -27.14 -18.76
CA SER A 15 -43.36 -26.14 -17.70
C SER A 15 -41.92 -26.14 -17.20
N ILE A 16 -41.09 -25.28 -17.80
CA ILE A 16 -39.73 -25.06 -17.36
C ILE A 16 -39.86 -24.26 -16.05
N TYR A 17 -39.76 -24.95 -14.92
CA TYR A 17 -39.48 -24.30 -13.65
C TYR A 17 -38.10 -23.64 -13.78
N ALA A 18 -38.09 -22.35 -14.13
CA ALA A 18 -36.91 -21.51 -14.03
C ALA A 18 -36.62 -21.32 -12.53
N GLY A 19 -35.85 -22.24 -11.97
CA GLY A 19 -35.27 -22.07 -10.65
C GLY A 19 -34.33 -20.87 -10.70
N PHE A 20 -34.73 -19.74 -10.12
CA PHE A 20 -33.83 -18.63 -9.90
C PHE A 20 -32.75 -19.08 -8.91
N VAL A 21 -31.51 -19.26 -9.39
CA VAL A 21 -30.35 -19.35 -8.50
C VAL A 21 -30.08 -17.94 -8.02
N ALA A 22 -30.56 -17.62 -6.81
CA ALA A 22 -30.14 -16.39 -6.14
C ALA A 22 -28.65 -16.50 -5.83
N ALA A 23 -27.82 -15.69 -6.49
CA ALA A 23 -26.45 -15.51 -6.07
C ALA A 23 -26.47 -14.97 -4.64
N ALA A 24 -25.95 -15.73 -3.69
CA ALA A 24 -25.82 -15.28 -2.32
C ALA A 24 -24.97 -14.01 -2.31
N SER A 25 -25.55 -12.90 -1.86
CA SER A 25 -24.78 -11.68 -1.61
C SER A 25 -23.70 -12.01 -0.59
N SER A 26 -22.45 -12.02 -1.03
CA SER A 26 -21.32 -12.14 -0.11
C SER A 26 -21.39 -10.93 0.82
N LYS A 27 -21.69 -11.17 2.10
CA LYS A 27 -21.61 -10.15 3.14
C LYS A 27 -20.14 -9.83 3.37
N ARG A 28 -19.52 -9.09 2.44
CA ARG A 28 -18.21 -8.49 2.67
C ARG A 28 -18.36 -7.59 3.88
N GLY A 29 -17.59 -7.88 4.93
CA GLY A 29 -17.59 -7.08 6.16
C GLY A 29 -17.12 -5.65 5.89
N GLN A 30 -17.18 -4.81 6.93
CA GLN A 30 -16.60 -3.47 6.85
C GLN A 30 -15.12 -3.55 6.44
N PRO A 31 -14.63 -2.56 5.66
CA PRO A 31 -13.21 -2.50 5.31
C PRO A 31 -12.36 -2.46 6.58
N LEU A 32 -11.19 -3.10 6.52
CA LEU A 32 -10.23 -3.05 7.62
C LEU A 32 -9.81 -1.60 7.87
N PRO A 33 -9.49 -1.24 9.13
CA PRO A 33 -8.91 0.06 9.43
C PRO A 33 -7.61 0.28 8.65
N SER A 34 -7.22 1.54 8.45
CA SER A 34 -5.94 1.85 7.80
C SER A 34 -4.76 1.49 8.71
N SER A 35 -3.69 0.96 8.13
CA SER A 35 -2.39 0.74 8.76
C SER A 35 -1.28 1.55 8.09
N HIS A 36 -1.63 2.73 7.55
CA HIS A 36 -0.69 3.58 6.83
C HIS A 36 0.33 4.20 7.79
N LEU A 37 1.61 4.07 7.44
CA LEU A 37 2.74 4.64 8.16
C LEU A 37 3.40 5.72 7.30
N SER A 38 3.40 6.96 7.78
CA SER A 38 3.98 8.09 7.05
C SER A 38 5.44 8.29 7.46
N LEU A 39 6.38 7.99 6.57
CA LEU A 39 7.80 8.16 6.87
C LEU A 39 8.19 9.63 7.16
N SER A 40 7.46 10.57 6.57
CA SER A 40 7.62 12.01 6.82
C SER A 40 7.18 12.47 8.21
N SER A 41 6.46 11.65 8.98
CA SER A 41 6.08 12.00 10.36
C SER A 41 7.15 11.62 11.40
N PHE A 42 8.21 10.94 10.99
CA PHE A 42 9.29 10.56 11.91
C PHE A 42 10.41 11.60 11.92
N ASN A 43 11.06 11.69 13.08
CA ASN A 43 12.37 12.34 13.18
C ASN A 43 13.42 11.33 12.77
N TRP A 44 14.25 11.70 11.81
CA TRP A 44 15.32 10.87 11.27
C TRP A 44 16.67 11.34 11.79
N THR A 45 17.62 10.42 11.79
CA THR A 45 19.03 10.70 12.02
C THR A 45 19.81 10.30 10.78
N LEU A 46 20.60 11.21 10.25
CA LEU A 46 21.54 10.98 9.16
C LEU A 46 22.93 10.74 9.76
N SER A 47 23.61 9.67 9.33
CA SER A 47 24.99 9.39 9.69
C SER A 47 25.82 8.98 8.48
N ASN A 48 27.13 9.26 8.54
CA ASN A 48 28.09 8.81 7.53
C ASN A 48 28.64 7.41 7.87
N ALA A 49 29.45 6.81 7.00
CA ALA A 49 29.82 5.39 7.10
C ALA A 49 30.57 5.02 8.39
N ASN A 50 31.41 5.92 8.89
CA ASN A 50 32.17 5.73 10.13
C ASN A 50 31.50 6.34 11.38
N CYS A 51 30.25 6.82 11.25
CA CYS A 51 29.47 7.47 12.31
C CYS A 51 30.16 8.68 12.98
N SER A 52 31.14 9.31 12.33
CA SER A 52 31.78 10.54 12.84
C SER A 52 30.89 11.77 12.65
N ILE A 53 29.94 11.72 11.71
CA ILE A 53 28.90 12.71 11.49
C ILE A 53 27.55 12.08 11.85
N ILE A 54 26.79 12.74 12.73
CA ILE A 54 25.44 12.33 13.14
C ILE A 54 24.58 13.59 13.27
N LEU A 55 23.46 13.63 12.53
CA LEU A 55 22.59 14.81 12.44
C LEU A 55 21.12 14.43 12.49
N SER A 56 20.31 15.18 13.24
CA SER A 56 18.85 15.03 13.23
C SER A 56 18.24 15.79 12.05
N THR A 57 17.36 15.14 11.29
CA THR A 57 16.64 15.72 10.14
C THR A 57 15.15 15.32 10.18
N PRO A 58 14.21 16.24 9.87
CA PRO A 58 12.78 15.92 9.85
C PRO A 58 12.32 15.18 8.59
N PHE A 59 13.22 14.95 7.61
CA PHE A 59 12.84 14.29 6.36
C PHE A 59 13.99 13.45 5.77
N LEU A 60 13.60 12.38 5.08
CA LEU A 60 14.49 11.59 4.22
C LEU A 60 14.81 12.42 2.97
N ASN A 61 16.08 12.78 2.78
CA ASN A 61 16.51 13.54 1.60
C ASN A 61 17.90 13.13 1.15
N GLN A 62 18.35 13.73 0.05
CA GLN A 62 19.77 13.73 -0.30
C GLN A 62 20.62 14.31 0.85
N PRO A 63 21.77 13.70 1.19
CA PRO A 63 22.67 14.17 2.25
C PRO A 63 23.09 15.63 2.10
N HIS A 64 23.31 16.08 0.86
CA HIS A 64 23.65 17.47 0.55
C HIS A 64 22.64 18.47 1.12
N LEU A 65 21.33 18.15 1.04
CA LEU A 65 20.26 19.02 1.53
C LEU A 65 20.11 18.97 3.06
N ALA A 66 20.66 17.95 3.72
CA ALA A 66 20.68 17.85 5.18
C ALA A 66 21.91 18.52 5.81
N LEU A 67 23.01 18.62 5.06
CA LEU A 67 24.31 19.11 5.54
C LEU A 67 24.59 20.56 5.14
N ILE A 68 24.11 20.99 3.97
CA ILE A 68 24.54 22.23 3.33
C ILE A 68 23.31 23.07 3.01
N ASN A 69 23.28 24.29 3.53
CA ASN A 69 22.13 25.20 3.35
C ASN A 69 21.95 25.68 1.91
N GLU A 70 23.03 25.82 1.14
CA GLU A 70 22.96 26.19 -0.27
C GLU A 70 24.19 25.64 -1.02
N PRO A 71 24.03 24.58 -1.84
CA PRO A 71 25.11 23.96 -2.57
C PRO A 71 25.48 24.68 -3.88
N ASN A 72 24.85 25.81 -4.23
CA ASN A 72 25.16 26.58 -5.46
C ASN A 72 25.78 27.98 -5.24
N ILE A 73 26.13 28.38 -4.01
CA ILE A 73 26.86 29.63 -3.73
C ILE A 73 28.38 29.48 -3.88
N GLY A 74 28.97 30.22 -4.81
CA GLY A 74 30.43 30.39 -4.89
C GLY A 74 31.15 29.12 -5.36
N LEU A 75 32.24 28.74 -4.68
CA LEU A 75 33.03 27.52 -4.97
C LEU A 75 32.65 26.34 -4.05
N ASN A 76 31.41 26.34 -3.57
CA ASN A 76 30.93 25.29 -2.67
C ASN A 76 30.85 23.92 -3.35
N GLU A 77 30.60 23.84 -4.66
CA GLU A 77 30.70 22.60 -5.44
C GLU A 77 32.02 21.88 -5.10
N GLY A 78 33.14 22.61 -5.21
CA GLY A 78 34.50 22.19 -4.87
C GLY A 78 34.74 21.75 -3.42
N THR A 79 34.02 22.33 -2.45
CA THR A 79 34.20 22.07 -1.01
C THR A 79 33.24 21.05 -0.44
N VAL A 80 32.19 20.67 -1.19
CA VAL A 80 31.18 19.69 -0.77
C VAL A 80 31.27 18.37 -1.51
N HIS A 81 32.23 18.19 -2.43
CA HIS A 81 32.46 16.92 -3.15
C HIS A 81 32.54 15.71 -2.21
N TRP A 82 33.15 15.87 -1.03
CA TRP A 82 33.29 14.79 -0.04
C TRP A 82 31.93 14.18 0.37
N VAL A 83 30.83 14.95 0.28
CA VAL A 83 29.48 14.44 0.59
C VAL A 83 29.04 13.39 -0.43
N GLY A 84 29.41 13.55 -1.70
CA GLY A 84 29.16 12.56 -2.76
C GLY A 84 30.17 11.42 -2.81
N GLU A 85 31.36 11.61 -2.23
CA GLU A 85 32.44 10.62 -2.17
C GLU A 85 32.41 9.75 -0.91
N GLU A 86 31.61 10.13 0.09
CA GLU A 86 31.38 9.32 1.30
C GLU A 86 30.88 7.91 0.91
N GLU A 87 31.46 6.88 1.54
CA GLU A 87 31.17 5.48 1.23
C GLU A 87 29.68 5.15 1.36
N ALA A 88 29.03 5.67 2.41
CA ALA A 88 27.61 5.49 2.65
C ALA A 88 27.03 6.60 3.54
N TRP A 89 25.77 6.91 3.27
CA TRP A 89 24.91 7.71 4.14
C TRP A 89 23.75 6.86 4.63
N THR A 90 23.53 6.87 5.94
CA THR A 90 22.51 6.05 6.59
C THR A 90 21.48 6.94 7.27
N TRP A 91 20.19 6.73 6.95
CA TRP A 91 19.07 7.32 7.67
C TRP A 91 18.47 6.31 8.63
N GLU A 92 18.36 6.69 9.89
CA GLU A 92 17.82 5.86 10.96
C GLU A 92 16.68 6.59 11.67
N THR A 93 15.66 5.85 12.09
CA THR A 93 14.64 6.35 13.00
C THR A 93 14.17 5.22 13.91
N THR A 94 13.78 5.58 15.13
CA THR A 94 13.16 4.65 16.09
C THR A 94 11.74 5.12 16.37
N PHE A 95 10.76 4.23 16.19
CA PHE A 95 9.36 4.51 16.49
C PHE A 95 8.71 3.33 17.21
N GLN A 96 7.68 3.61 17.99
CA GLN A 96 6.90 2.60 18.69
C GLN A 96 5.69 2.19 17.85
N ILE A 97 5.46 0.89 17.71
CA ILE A 97 4.25 0.35 17.09
C ILE A 97 3.22 0.13 18.19
N GLY A 98 2.20 0.99 18.22
CA GLY A 98 1.09 0.89 19.17
C GLY A 98 -0.11 0.12 18.61
N ALA A 99 -0.87 -0.52 19.49
CA ALA A 99 -2.18 -1.06 19.14
C ALA A 99 -3.17 0.10 18.98
N HIS A 100 -3.68 0.30 17.76
CA HIS A 100 -4.68 1.33 17.52
C HIS A 100 -6.08 0.77 17.86
N PRO A 101 -6.90 1.48 18.67
CA PRO A 101 -8.23 1.02 19.09
C PRO A 101 -9.15 0.50 17.97
N HIS A 102 -9.00 1.02 16.76
CA HIS A 102 -9.82 0.61 15.61
C HIS A 102 -9.54 -0.84 15.16
N TRP A 103 -8.40 -1.40 15.53
CA TRP A 103 -8.02 -2.79 15.22
C TRP A 103 -8.46 -3.81 16.28
N THR A 104 -9.04 -3.37 17.40
CA THR A 104 -9.42 -4.26 18.53
C THR A 104 -10.46 -5.33 18.18
N GLY A 105 -11.27 -5.11 17.14
CA GLY A 105 -12.27 -6.07 16.66
C GLY A 105 -11.84 -6.93 15.47
N VAL A 106 -10.61 -6.77 14.98
CA VAL A 106 -10.12 -7.51 13.81
C VAL A 106 -9.55 -8.85 14.28
N ASN A 107 -10.27 -9.94 14.01
CA ASN A 107 -9.84 -11.28 14.36
C ASN A 107 -9.12 -11.92 13.16
N ARG A 108 -7.94 -12.53 13.42
CA ARG A 108 -7.28 -13.37 12.41
C ARG A 108 -8.03 -14.68 12.34
N VAL A 109 -8.63 -14.98 11.18
CA VAL A 109 -9.14 -16.33 10.92
C VAL A 109 -7.93 -17.15 10.48
N CYS A 110 -7.35 -17.89 11.43
CA CYS A 110 -6.30 -18.87 11.17
C CYS A 110 -6.92 -20.24 10.90
#